data_AF-A0A2E1RTR1-F1
#
_entry.id   AF-A0A2E1RTR1-F1
#
_cell.length_a   1.000
_cell.length_b   1.000
_cell.length_c   1.000
_cell.angle_alpha   90.00
_cell.angle_beta   90.00
_cell.angle_gamma   90.00
#
_symmetry.space_group_name_H-M   'P 1'
#
loop_
_entity.id
_entity.type
_entity.pdbx_description
1 polymer ?
#
loop_
_entity_poly.entity_id
_entity_poly.type
_entity_poly.pdbx_seq_one_letter_code
_entity_poly.pdbx_strand_id
1 'polypeptide(L)'
;MDQPLTIIAIAFCLSQSAMFSGLNLAFFSIGRLRLETEVENGNMSAARILALRKDANFLLSTILWGNVGVNVVLAMLMDSVLPGSGLIAFCASTVGITFLGELLPQAYFSRNAIRIGSKLAPVIRFYQMMLYPVAKPSALILEGLVGAEGVNFMREKDIEVILERHIKEKDSEIGETEGRGALNFLDLDDRLISQEGATIDPTTIYSFPANMDLPDIPKPDSTEGKVFIDQLRKSDKSRAVITDEEGEPRIVLKTSDYLFNLSVNEGSSDIYDFCHRPVLVGDSNATLDTVLSEFVVEADDREDDIIDRDVVIYWTNDEKRIITGADILGRLLKGIARREKEHS
;
A
#
# COMPACT_ATOMS: atom_id res chain seq x y z
N MET A 1 10.17 -56.83 -24.12
CA MET A 1 9.01 -55.94 -23.97
C MET A 1 8.44 -55.74 -25.36
N ASP A 2 7.15 -55.98 -25.56
CA ASP A 2 6.54 -55.79 -26.89
C ASP A 2 6.75 -54.32 -27.29
N GLN A 3 7.35 -54.08 -28.47
CA GLN A 3 7.58 -52.73 -28.99
C GLN A 3 6.40 -51.75 -28.81
N PRO A 4 5.11 -52.14 -29.02
CA PRO A 4 3.99 -51.23 -28.74
C PRO A 4 3.86 -50.82 -27.27
N LEU A 5 4.15 -51.71 -26.32
CA LEU A 5 4.08 -51.42 -24.89
C LEU A 5 5.12 -50.37 -24.49
N THR A 6 6.33 -50.46 -25.03
CA THR A 6 7.40 -49.49 -24.76
C THR A 6 7.05 -48.10 -25.30
N ILE A 7 6.43 -48.01 -26.48
CA ILE A 7 5.98 -46.74 -27.06
C ILE A 7 4.88 -46.11 -26.20
N ILE A 8 3.92 -46.91 -25.72
CA ILE A 8 2.87 -46.44 -24.81
C ILE A 8 3.49 -45.92 -23.50
N ALA A 9 4.47 -46.65 -22.94
CA ALA A 9 5.19 -46.23 -21.74
C ALA A 9 5.96 -44.92 -21.96
N ILE A 10 6.62 -44.75 -23.10
CA ILE A 10 7.30 -43.51 -23.50
C ILE A 10 6.32 -42.34 -23.58
N ALA A 11 5.18 -42.53 -24.25
CA ALA A 11 4.16 -41.49 -24.37
C ALA A 11 3.58 -41.11 -23.00
N PHE A 12 3.36 -42.10 -22.12
CA PHE A 12 2.92 -41.87 -20.75
C PHE A 12 3.97 -41.09 -19.96
N CYS A 13 5.24 -41.49 -19.98
CA CYS A 13 6.32 -40.77 -19.32
C CYS A 13 6.45 -39.33 -19.84
N LEU A 14 6.34 -39.12 -21.15
CA LEU A 14 6.39 -37.78 -21.72
C LEU A 14 5.24 -36.90 -21.21
N SER A 15 4.02 -37.46 -21.07
CA SER A 15 2.88 -36.73 -20.50
C SER A 15 3.08 -36.37 -19.02
N GLN A 16 3.71 -37.25 -18.23
CA GLN A 16 3.99 -37.00 -16.82
C GLN A 16 5.11 -35.96 -16.65
N SER A 17 6.16 -36.03 -17.48
CA SER A 17 7.21 -35.01 -17.58
C SER A 17 6.61 -33.63 -17.87
N ALA A 18 5.76 -33.56 -18.91
CA ALA A 18 5.00 -32.35 -19.26
C ALA A 18 4.17 -31.80 -18.09
N MET A 19 3.48 -32.68 -17.38
CA MET A 19 2.66 -32.31 -16.23
C MET A 19 3.50 -31.75 -15.09
N PHE A 20 4.55 -32.46 -14.64
CA PHE A 20 5.37 -32.00 -13.52
C PHE A 20 6.10 -30.70 -13.85
N SER A 21 6.72 -30.63 -15.02
CA SER A 21 7.44 -29.43 -15.45
C SER A 21 6.51 -28.22 -15.59
N GLY A 22 5.36 -28.39 -16.24
CA GLY A 22 4.35 -27.35 -16.36
C GLY A 22 3.77 -26.91 -15.01
N LEU A 23 3.49 -27.85 -14.10
CA LEU A 23 2.95 -27.55 -12.77
C LEU A 23 3.97 -26.89 -11.85
N ASN A 24 5.25 -27.22 -11.99
CA ASN A 24 6.31 -26.50 -11.30
C ASN A 24 6.21 -25.01 -11.62
N LEU A 25 6.14 -24.66 -12.91
CA LEU A 25 6.02 -23.26 -13.28
C LEU A 25 4.65 -22.68 -12.88
N ALA A 26 3.54 -23.38 -13.11
CA ALA A 26 2.20 -22.88 -12.79
C ALA A 26 2.00 -22.58 -11.29
N PHE A 27 2.47 -23.46 -10.41
CA PHE A 27 2.33 -23.20 -8.98
C PHE A 27 3.26 -22.09 -8.54
N PHE A 28 4.49 -22.00 -9.05
CA PHE A 28 5.50 -21.06 -8.55
C PHE A 28 5.63 -19.74 -9.32
N SER A 29 4.93 -19.55 -10.44
CA SER A 29 4.94 -18.29 -11.19
C SER A 29 4.01 -17.22 -10.61
N ILE A 30 3.06 -17.59 -9.77
CA ILE A 30 2.14 -16.65 -9.12
C ILE A 30 2.60 -16.41 -7.69
N GLY A 31 2.86 -15.16 -7.33
CA GLY A 31 3.25 -14.78 -5.98
C GLY A 31 2.16 -15.14 -4.95
N ARG A 32 2.60 -15.48 -3.73
CA ARG A 32 1.72 -15.88 -2.63
C ARG A 32 0.68 -14.81 -2.29
N LEU A 33 1.07 -13.54 -2.20
CA LEU A 33 0.16 -12.42 -1.96
C LEU A 33 -0.97 -12.37 -3.00
N ARG A 34 -0.63 -12.50 -4.28
CA ARG A 34 -1.62 -12.52 -5.37
C ARG A 34 -2.57 -13.72 -5.27
N LEU A 35 -2.07 -14.89 -4.86
CA LEU A 35 -2.92 -16.06 -4.62
C LEU A 35 -3.87 -15.82 -3.44
N GLU A 36 -3.40 -15.19 -2.36
CA GLU A 36 -4.23 -14.83 -1.19
C GLU A 36 -5.32 -13.82 -1.59
N THR A 37 -4.99 -12.77 -2.34
CA THR A 37 -5.98 -11.80 -2.88
C THR A 37 -7.03 -12.46 -3.78
N GLU A 38 -6.63 -13.38 -4.66
CA GLU A 38 -7.58 -14.12 -5.51
C GLU A 38 -8.55 -14.97 -4.67
N VAL A 39 -8.09 -15.56 -3.56
CA VAL A 39 -8.94 -16.32 -2.65
C VAL A 39 -9.95 -15.41 -1.94
N GLU A 40 -9.50 -14.24 -1.47
CA GLU A 40 -10.36 -13.22 -0.86
C GLU A 40 -11.44 -12.74 -1.84
N ASN A 41 -11.11 -12.62 -3.12
CA ASN A 41 -12.04 -12.32 -4.20
C ASN A 41 -12.95 -13.51 -4.60
N GLY A 42 -12.94 -14.62 -3.85
CA GLY A 42 -13.82 -15.77 -4.06
C GLY A 42 -13.32 -16.82 -5.07
N ASN A 43 -12.06 -16.76 -5.51
CA ASN A 43 -11.52 -17.70 -6.49
C ASN A 43 -11.15 -19.05 -5.84
N MET A 44 -12.08 -20.00 -5.88
CA MET A 44 -11.88 -21.37 -5.36
C MET A 44 -10.71 -22.13 -6.04
N SER A 45 -10.33 -21.76 -7.26
CA SER A 45 -9.19 -22.37 -7.95
C SER A 45 -7.87 -21.93 -7.33
N ALA A 46 -7.75 -20.65 -6.97
CA ALA A 46 -6.60 -20.12 -6.24
C ALA A 46 -6.51 -20.77 -4.84
N ALA A 47 -7.65 -20.99 -4.17
CA ALA A 47 -7.69 -21.63 -2.84
C ALA A 47 -7.10 -23.05 -2.85
N ARG A 48 -7.36 -23.83 -3.92
CA ARG A 48 -6.77 -25.17 -4.07
C ARG A 48 -5.26 -25.14 -4.23
N ILE A 49 -4.75 -24.16 -4.99
CA ILE A 49 -3.31 -23.97 -5.20
C ILE A 49 -2.66 -23.52 -3.89
N LEU A 50 -3.25 -22.53 -3.22
CA LEU A 50 -2.77 -22.02 -1.94
C LEU A 50 -2.70 -23.13 -0.88
N ALA A 51 -3.70 -24.02 -0.84
CA ALA A 51 -3.69 -25.17 0.06
C ALA A 51 -2.52 -26.14 -0.20
N LEU A 52 -2.08 -26.31 -1.45
CA LEU A 52 -0.88 -27.09 -1.78
C LEU A 52 0.41 -26.34 -1.43
N ARG A 53 0.42 -25.02 -1.62
CA ARG A 53 1.57 -24.14 -1.33
C ARG A 53 1.76 -23.83 0.16
N LYS A 54 0.82 -24.24 1.02
CA LYS A 54 1.00 -24.17 2.49
C LYS A 54 2.28 -24.87 2.95
N ASP A 55 2.66 -25.96 2.28
CA ASP A 55 3.97 -26.61 2.41
C ASP A 55 4.68 -26.56 1.05
N ALA A 56 5.15 -25.35 0.70
CA ALA A 56 5.76 -25.05 -0.60
C ALA A 56 6.99 -25.92 -0.87
N ASN A 57 7.82 -26.16 0.15
CA ASN A 57 9.03 -26.98 0.04
C ASN A 57 8.68 -28.45 -0.25
N PHE A 58 7.61 -28.98 0.36
CA PHE A 58 7.12 -30.32 0.06
C PHE A 58 6.49 -30.43 -1.32
N LEU A 59 5.71 -29.42 -1.74
CA LEU A 59 5.16 -29.34 -3.09
C LEU A 59 6.28 -29.31 -4.14
N LEU A 60 7.25 -28.41 -3.99
CA LEU A 60 8.41 -28.28 -4.86
C LEU A 60 9.19 -29.60 -4.93
N SER A 61 9.50 -30.19 -3.78
CA SER A 61 10.24 -31.45 -3.71
C SER A 61 9.50 -32.59 -4.42
N THR A 62 8.18 -32.69 -4.22
CA THR A 62 7.36 -33.72 -4.89
C THR A 62 7.40 -33.58 -6.40
N ILE A 63 7.25 -32.35 -6.90
CA ILE A 63 7.25 -32.07 -8.33
C ILE A 63 8.62 -32.35 -8.93
N LEU A 64 9.71 -31.96 -8.26
CA LEU A 64 11.07 -32.21 -8.74
C LEU A 64 11.43 -33.69 -8.76
N TRP A 65 11.11 -34.44 -7.69
CA TRP A 65 11.30 -35.89 -7.66
C TRP A 65 10.52 -36.61 -8.76
N GLY A 66 9.27 -36.20 -8.97
CA GLY A 66 8.43 -36.71 -10.06
C GLY A 66 9.03 -36.40 -11.43
N ASN A 67 9.40 -35.14 -11.68
CA ASN A 67 9.95 -34.70 -12.97
C ASN A 67 11.26 -35.43 -13.31
N VAL A 68 12.23 -35.38 -12.40
CA VAL A 68 13.54 -36.00 -12.60
C VAL A 68 13.40 -37.51 -12.75
N GLY A 69 12.59 -38.15 -11.89
CA GLY A 69 12.36 -39.59 -11.95
C GLY A 69 11.77 -40.03 -13.30
N VAL A 70 10.72 -39.34 -13.77
CA VAL A 70 10.08 -39.64 -15.06
C VAL A 70 11.03 -39.39 -16.23
N ASN A 71 11.81 -38.30 -16.21
CA ASN A 71 12.78 -38.00 -17.26
C ASN A 71 13.89 -39.06 -17.36
N VAL A 72 14.39 -39.55 -16.23
CA VAL A 72 15.36 -40.64 -16.18
C VAL A 72 14.76 -41.93 -16.76
N VAL A 73 13.56 -42.30 -16.35
CA VAL A 73 12.86 -43.49 -16.88
C VAL A 73 12.63 -43.34 -18.39
N LEU A 74 12.22 -42.17 -18.86
CA LEU A 74 12.01 -41.88 -20.28
C LEU A 74 13.28 -42.03 -21.11
N ALA A 75 14.42 -41.51 -20.61
CA ALA A 75 15.71 -41.68 -21.27
C ALA A 75 16.12 -43.16 -21.36
N MET A 76 15.94 -43.92 -20.28
CA MET A 76 16.22 -45.36 -20.27
C MET A 76 15.30 -46.14 -21.23
N LEU A 77 14.02 -45.77 -21.32
CA LEU A 77 13.08 -46.38 -22.26
C LEU A 77 13.44 -46.05 -23.72
N MET A 78 13.85 -44.82 -24.02
CA MET A 78 14.30 -44.43 -25.35
C MET A 78 15.54 -45.21 -25.81
N ASP A 79 16.51 -45.40 -24.93
CA ASP A 79 17.69 -46.23 -25.22
C ASP A 79 17.32 -47.69 -25.54
N SER A 80 16.31 -48.24 -24.83
CA SER A 80 15.81 -49.60 -25.09
C SER A 80 15.11 -49.79 -26.44
N VAL A 81 14.55 -48.71 -27.03
CA VAL A 81 13.84 -48.75 -28.33
C VAL A 81 14.80 -48.56 -29.51
N LEU A 82 15.94 -47.88 -29.29
CA LEU A 82 16.96 -47.58 -30.30
C LEU A 82 18.31 -48.29 -30.01
N PRO A 83 18.32 -49.62 -29.78
CA PRO A 83 19.52 -50.33 -29.35
C PRO A 83 20.65 -50.22 -30.40
N GLY A 84 21.86 -49.88 -29.94
CA GLY A 84 23.06 -49.72 -30.78
C GLY A 84 23.29 -48.30 -31.30
N SER A 85 22.44 -47.33 -30.92
CA SER A 85 22.54 -45.93 -31.34
C SER A 85 22.48 -44.96 -30.17
N GLY A 86 23.24 -45.21 -29.09
CA GLY A 86 23.17 -44.45 -27.83
C GLY A 86 23.25 -42.93 -28.01
N LEU A 87 24.00 -42.43 -28.99
CA LEU A 87 24.02 -40.99 -29.33
C LEU A 87 22.68 -40.50 -29.92
N ILE A 88 22.05 -41.28 -30.79
CA ILE A 88 20.74 -40.96 -31.37
C ILE A 88 19.66 -41.03 -30.29
N ALA A 89 19.67 -42.06 -29.45
CA ALA A 89 18.73 -42.21 -28.33
C ALA A 89 18.85 -41.04 -27.35
N PHE A 90 20.09 -40.67 -26.97
CA PHE A 90 20.36 -39.49 -26.13
C PHE A 90 19.85 -38.19 -26.76
N CYS A 91 20.16 -37.93 -28.04
CA CYS A 91 19.69 -36.73 -28.72
C CYS A 91 18.16 -36.70 -28.81
N ALA A 92 17.54 -37.83 -29.16
CA ALA A 92 16.09 -37.95 -29.28
C ALA A 92 15.38 -37.76 -27.92
N SER A 93 15.89 -38.38 -26.85
CA SER A 93 15.33 -38.21 -25.51
C SER A 93 15.52 -36.77 -25.02
N THR A 94 16.70 -36.17 -25.26
CA THR A 94 16.98 -34.79 -24.86
C THR A 94 16.06 -33.82 -25.57
N VAL A 95 15.92 -33.91 -26.89
CA VAL A 95 15.03 -33.03 -27.65
C VAL A 95 13.56 -33.29 -27.27
N GLY A 96 13.16 -34.55 -27.13
CA GLY A 96 11.80 -34.92 -26.75
C GLY A 96 11.41 -34.39 -25.37
N ILE A 97 12.24 -34.63 -24.35
CA ILE A 97 12.04 -34.14 -22.99
C ILE A 97 12.02 -32.61 -22.99
N THR A 98 13.05 -31.96 -23.53
CA THR A 98 13.17 -30.50 -23.46
C THR A 98 12.03 -29.79 -24.19
N PHE A 99 11.67 -30.21 -25.40
CA PHE A 99 10.62 -29.52 -26.16
C PHE A 99 9.22 -29.94 -25.74
N LEU A 100 8.94 -31.24 -25.71
CA LEU A 100 7.58 -31.76 -25.48
C LEU A 100 7.27 -31.96 -24.00
N GLY A 101 8.27 -32.27 -23.18
CA GLY A 101 8.14 -32.47 -21.73
C GLY A 101 8.35 -31.20 -20.90
N GLU A 102 9.03 -30.18 -21.40
CA GLU A 102 9.36 -29.00 -20.57
C GLU A 102 8.91 -27.68 -21.22
N LEU A 103 9.48 -27.31 -22.36
CA LEU A 103 9.31 -25.96 -22.93
C LEU A 103 7.86 -25.66 -23.33
N LEU A 104 7.22 -26.55 -24.10
CA LEU A 104 5.82 -26.35 -24.51
C LEU A 104 4.85 -26.38 -23.31
N PRO A 105 4.92 -27.39 -22.41
CA PRO A 105 4.06 -27.42 -21.23
C PRO A 105 4.24 -26.20 -20.32
N GLN A 106 5.48 -25.81 -20.01
CA GLN A 106 5.75 -24.64 -19.17
C GLN A 106 5.17 -23.35 -19.78
N ALA A 107 5.35 -23.13 -21.08
CA ALA A 107 4.81 -21.96 -21.76
C ALA A 107 3.27 -21.92 -21.74
N TYR A 108 2.61 -23.08 -21.86
CA TYR A 108 1.15 -23.17 -21.80
C TYR A 108 0.61 -23.02 -20.37
N PHE A 109 1.28 -23.66 -19.40
CA PHE A 109 0.85 -23.73 -18.01
C PHE A 109 1.06 -22.39 -17.30
N SER A 110 2.15 -21.67 -17.57
CA SER A 110 2.37 -20.33 -17.00
C SER A 110 1.26 -19.35 -17.36
N ARG A 111 0.74 -19.40 -18.60
CA ARG A 111 -0.38 -18.53 -19.05
C ARG A 111 -1.73 -18.90 -18.43
N ASN A 112 -1.89 -20.14 -17.97
CA ASN A 112 -3.14 -20.68 -17.44
C ASN A 112 -2.96 -21.25 -16.02
N ALA A 113 -2.04 -20.68 -15.25
CA ALA A 113 -1.49 -21.26 -14.03
C ALA A 113 -2.59 -21.62 -13.00
N ILE A 114 -3.50 -20.68 -12.70
CA ILE A 114 -4.60 -20.92 -11.74
C ILE A 114 -5.53 -22.03 -12.22
N ARG A 115 -5.94 -21.97 -13.50
CA ARG A 115 -6.92 -22.90 -14.08
C ARG A 115 -6.38 -24.32 -14.18
N ILE A 116 -5.13 -24.49 -14.63
CA ILE A 116 -4.53 -25.82 -14.82
C ILE A 116 -4.02 -26.37 -13.49
N GLY A 117 -3.35 -25.54 -12.69
CA GLY A 117 -2.84 -25.93 -11.37
C GLY A 117 -3.96 -26.43 -10.46
N SER A 118 -5.12 -25.75 -10.43
CA SER A 118 -6.26 -26.18 -9.61
C SER A 118 -6.95 -27.45 -10.11
N LYS A 119 -6.95 -27.71 -11.42
CA LYS A 119 -7.49 -28.94 -12.02
C LYS A 119 -6.61 -30.15 -11.74
N LEU A 120 -5.29 -29.97 -11.76
CA LEU A 120 -4.31 -31.03 -11.54
C LEU A 120 -3.85 -31.15 -10.08
N ALA A 121 -4.30 -30.25 -9.20
CA ALA A 121 -4.12 -30.33 -7.76
C ALA A 121 -4.39 -31.73 -7.15
N PRO A 122 -5.50 -32.44 -7.47
CA PRO A 122 -5.72 -33.78 -6.91
C PRO A 122 -4.69 -34.81 -7.39
N VAL A 123 -4.20 -34.71 -8.64
CA VAL A 123 -3.14 -35.57 -9.17
C VAL A 123 -1.85 -35.34 -8.40
N ILE A 124 -1.53 -34.08 -8.10
CA ILE A 124 -0.34 -33.76 -7.30
C ILE A 124 -0.47 -34.26 -5.88
N ARG A 125 -1.66 -34.21 -5.25
CA ARG A 125 -1.86 -34.82 -3.93
C ARG A 125 -1.62 -36.33 -3.94
N PHE A 126 -2.02 -37.01 -5.01
CA PHE A 126 -1.69 -38.42 -5.19
C PHE A 126 -0.17 -38.65 -5.23
N TYR A 127 0.57 -37.85 -6.01
CA TYR A 127 2.03 -37.93 -6.03
C TYR A 127 2.70 -37.54 -4.72
N GLN A 128 2.16 -36.57 -3.98
CA GLN A 128 2.62 -36.22 -2.64
C GLN A 128 2.51 -37.40 -1.69
N MET A 129 1.43 -38.18 -1.77
CA MET A 129 1.27 -39.40 -0.98
C MET A 129 2.25 -40.50 -1.42
N MET A 130 2.39 -40.71 -2.73
CA MET A 130 3.27 -41.75 -3.29
C MET A 130 4.76 -41.47 -3.03
N LEU A 131 5.19 -40.22 -3.23
CA LEU A 131 6.58 -39.78 -3.08
C LEU A 131 6.88 -39.25 -1.68
N TYR A 132 5.92 -39.30 -0.75
CA TYR A 132 6.10 -38.88 0.64
C TYR A 132 7.44 -39.33 1.29
N PRO A 133 7.86 -40.62 1.20
CA PRO A 133 9.06 -41.09 1.88
C PRO A 133 10.36 -40.44 1.38
N VAL A 134 10.39 -39.90 0.16
CA VAL A 134 11.56 -39.23 -0.41
C VAL A 134 11.39 -37.71 -0.45
N ALA A 135 10.20 -37.23 -0.82
CA ALA A 135 9.92 -35.81 -0.99
C ALA A 135 9.84 -35.06 0.35
N LYS A 136 9.29 -35.66 1.42
CA LYS A 136 9.18 -34.96 2.71
C LYS A 136 10.55 -34.77 3.39
N PRO A 137 11.46 -35.75 3.43
CA PRO A 137 12.83 -35.52 3.89
C PRO A 137 13.57 -34.45 3.07
N SER A 138 13.45 -34.46 1.74
CA SER A 138 14.03 -33.41 0.89
C SER A 138 13.49 -32.02 1.23
N ALA A 139 12.18 -31.92 1.51
CA ALA A 139 11.56 -30.66 1.91
C ALA A 139 12.07 -30.14 3.25
N LEU A 140 12.28 -31.01 4.23
CA LEU A 140 12.84 -30.63 5.55
C LEU A 140 14.28 -30.16 5.43
N ILE A 141 15.08 -30.79 4.55
CA ILE A 141 16.44 -30.33 4.26
C ILE A 141 16.40 -28.93 3.62
N LEU A 142 15.52 -28.73 2.64
CA LEU A 142 15.36 -27.43 1.99
C LEU A 142 14.92 -26.35 2.98
N GLU A 143 13.98 -26.67 3.87
CA GLU A 143 13.51 -25.76 4.91
C GLU A 143 14.62 -25.38 5.88
N GLY A 144 15.48 -26.32 6.28
CA GLY A 144 16.63 -26.03 7.14
C GLY A 144 17.72 -25.19 6.48
N LEU A 145 17.87 -25.26 5.15
CA LEU A 145 18.91 -24.55 4.41
C LEU A 145 18.47 -23.17 3.88
N VAL A 146 17.23 -23.06 3.41
CA VAL A 146 16.71 -21.89 2.68
C VAL A 146 15.57 -21.20 3.44
N GLY A 147 14.86 -21.93 4.30
CA GLY A 147 13.67 -21.44 5.00
C GLY A 147 12.35 -21.74 4.29
N ALA A 148 11.26 -21.22 4.85
CA ALA A 148 9.91 -21.37 4.31
C ALA A 148 9.60 -20.28 3.28
N GLU A 149 8.62 -20.53 2.41
CA GLU A 149 8.10 -19.52 1.48
C GLU A 149 7.39 -18.39 2.25
N GLY A 150 8.02 -17.21 2.30
CA GLY A 150 7.45 -16.00 2.90
C GLY A 150 6.47 -15.26 1.99
N VAL A 151 5.64 -14.41 2.58
CA VAL A 151 4.89 -13.38 1.84
C VAL A 151 5.82 -12.18 1.69
N ASN A 152 6.21 -11.86 0.46
CA ASN A 152 6.97 -10.64 0.18
C ASN A 152 5.99 -9.49 0.02
N PHE A 153 5.85 -8.68 1.07
CA PHE A 153 5.18 -7.38 0.95
C PHE A 153 5.99 -6.46 0.04
N MET A 154 5.29 -5.69 -0.80
CA MET A 154 5.94 -4.70 -1.64
C MET A 154 6.39 -3.54 -0.76
N ARG A 155 7.58 -2.99 -1.06
CA ARG A 155 8.01 -1.74 -0.42
C ARG A 155 7.18 -0.60 -1.01
N GLU A 156 6.99 0.47 -0.26
CA GLU A 156 6.27 1.66 -0.71
C GLU A 156 6.79 2.20 -2.04
N LYS A 157 8.11 2.34 -2.19
CA LYS A 157 8.74 2.72 -3.47
C LYS A 157 8.35 1.82 -4.65
N ASP A 158 8.14 0.53 -4.40
CA ASP A 158 7.69 -0.39 -5.46
C ASP A 158 6.20 -0.14 -5.79
N ILE A 159 5.36 0.21 -4.80
CA ILE A 159 3.96 0.63 -4.97
C ILE A 159 3.88 1.94 -5.76
N GLU A 160 4.70 2.93 -5.42
CA GLU A 160 4.76 4.20 -6.14
C GLU A 160 5.06 3.99 -7.63
N VAL A 161 6.07 3.18 -7.94
CA VAL A 161 6.45 2.86 -9.33
C VAL A 161 5.31 2.13 -10.06
N ILE A 162 4.56 1.26 -9.36
CA ILE A 162 3.39 0.59 -9.92
C ILE A 162 2.29 1.62 -10.22
N LEU A 163 1.97 2.52 -9.29
CA LEU A 163 0.98 3.58 -9.50
C LEU A 163 1.38 4.50 -10.65
N GLU A 164 2.64 4.93 -10.72
CA GLU A 164 3.15 5.74 -11.83
C GLU A 164 3.04 5.04 -13.19
N ARG A 165 3.21 3.72 -13.24
CA ARG A 165 3.00 2.95 -14.47
C ARG A 165 1.53 2.91 -14.86
N HIS A 166 0.62 2.71 -13.89
CA HIS A 166 -0.82 2.72 -14.15
C HIS A 166 -1.29 4.09 -14.65
N ILE A 167 -0.80 5.19 -14.09
CA ILE A 167 -1.10 6.56 -14.54
C ILE A 167 -0.71 6.78 -16.02
N LYS A 168 0.40 6.16 -16.47
CA LYS A 168 0.91 6.32 -17.85
C LYS A 168 0.24 5.39 -18.85
N GLU A 169 -0.41 4.32 -18.39
CA GLU A 169 -1.01 3.30 -19.25
C GLU A 169 -2.47 3.68 -19.57
N LYS A 170 -2.85 3.64 -20.85
CA LYS A 170 -4.18 4.13 -21.28
C LYS A 170 -5.31 3.17 -20.95
N ASP A 171 -5.00 1.88 -20.86
CA ASP A 171 -5.95 0.81 -20.58
C ASP A 171 -5.97 0.42 -19.09
N SER A 172 -5.32 1.21 -18.22
CA SER A 172 -5.34 1.02 -16.77
C SER A 172 -6.72 1.34 -16.18
N GLU A 173 -7.17 0.54 -15.22
CA GLU A 173 -8.38 0.84 -14.43
C GLU A 173 -8.17 2.02 -13.47
N ILE A 174 -6.92 2.27 -13.06
CA ILE A 174 -6.54 3.42 -12.23
C ILE A 174 -6.28 4.61 -13.15
N GLY A 175 -7.09 5.66 -13.01
CA GLY A 175 -6.94 6.90 -13.75
C GLY A 175 -5.79 7.78 -13.25
N GLU A 176 -5.42 8.79 -14.04
CA GLU A 176 -4.35 9.76 -13.67
C GLU A 176 -4.65 10.46 -12.33
N THR A 177 -5.90 10.90 -12.14
CA THR A 177 -6.32 11.58 -10.90
C THR A 177 -6.23 10.66 -9.68
N GLU A 178 -6.69 9.41 -9.79
CA GLU A 178 -6.68 8.45 -8.69
C GLU A 178 -5.25 8.06 -8.31
N GLY A 179 -4.43 7.71 -9.31
CA GLY A 179 -3.05 7.35 -9.10
C GLY A 179 -2.24 8.53 -8.52
N ARG A 180 -2.47 9.75 -9.00
CA ARG A 180 -1.79 10.94 -8.46
C ARG A 180 -2.26 11.25 -7.04
N GLY A 181 -3.54 11.04 -6.74
CA GLY A 181 -4.08 11.18 -5.39
C GLY A 181 -3.41 10.21 -4.43
N ALA A 182 -3.36 8.92 -4.79
CA ALA A 182 -2.70 7.89 -3.99
C ALA A 182 -1.21 8.23 -3.73
N LEU A 183 -0.47 8.67 -4.76
CA LEU A 183 0.92 9.11 -4.60
C LEU A 183 1.06 10.33 -3.68
N ASN A 184 0.15 11.29 -3.76
CA ASN A 184 0.17 12.46 -2.87
C ASN A 184 -0.13 12.09 -1.42
N PHE A 185 -0.93 11.05 -1.17
CA PHE A 185 -1.19 10.52 0.18
C PHE A 185 0.01 9.74 0.73
N LEU A 186 0.67 8.91 -0.10
CA LEU A 186 1.90 8.22 0.30
C LEU A 186 2.98 9.24 0.69
N ASP A 187 3.20 10.29 -0.12
CA ASP A 187 4.18 11.37 0.14
C ASP A 187 3.95 12.13 1.47
N LEU A 188 2.85 11.93 2.22
CA LEU A 188 2.60 12.65 3.47
C LEU A 188 3.50 12.20 4.63
N ASP A 189 3.94 10.94 4.60
CA ASP A 189 4.79 10.37 5.64
C ASP A 189 6.20 11.00 5.64
N ASP A 190 6.67 11.42 4.47
CA ASP A 190 7.97 12.06 4.25
C ASP A 190 7.93 13.59 4.43
N ARG A 191 6.75 14.18 4.68
CA ARG A 191 6.54 15.63 4.70
C ARG A 191 6.59 16.19 6.10
N LEU A 192 7.68 16.86 6.41
CA LEU A 192 7.83 17.58 7.67
C LEU A 192 6.86 18.76 7.75
N ILE A 193 6.20 18.87 8.90
CA ILE A 193 5.26 19.95 9.23
C ILE A 193 5.96 21.31 9.16
N SER A 194 7.24 21.37 9.55
CA SER A 194 8.07 22.58 9.48
C SER A 194 8.21 23.15 8.05
N GLN A 195 7.92 22.37 7.01
CA GLN A 195 8.00 22.79 5.62
C GLN A 195 6.65 23.22 5.03
N GLU A 196 5.55 22.99 5.75
CA GLU A 196 4.18 23.14 5.25
C GLU A 196 3.43 24.28 5.96
N GLY A 197 2.33 24.75 5.37
CA GLY A 197 1.56 25.88 5.87
C GLY A 197 2.28 27.23 5.75
N ALA A 198 1.82 28.21 6.53
CA ALA A 198 2.32 29.58 6.52
C ALA A 198 3.08 29.91 7.81
N THR A 199 4.10 30.76 7.71
CA THR A 199 4.79 31.32 8.89
C THR A 199 3.83 32.23 9.67
N ILE A 200 3.80 32.07 11.00
CA ILE A 200 3.00 32.93 11.88
C ILE A 200 3.72 34.26 12.05
N ASP A 201 3.01 35.35 11.76
CA ASP A 201 3.52 36.71 11.97
C ASP A 201 3.55 37.01 13.48
N PRO A 202 4.68 37.44 14.06
CA PRO A 202 4.75 37.77 15.48
C PRO A 202 3.77 38.85 15.92
N THR A 203 3.32 39.72 15.01
CA THR A 203 2.34 40.78 15.30
C THR A 203 0.92 40.28 15.47
N THR A 204 0.64 39.01 15.11
CA THR A 204 -0.69 38.38 15.24
C THR A 204 -0.76 37.38 16.39
N ILE A 205 0.21 37.43 17.31
CA ILE A 205 0.26 36.64 18.53
C ILE A 205 -0.18 37.53 19.70
N TYR A 206 -1.24 37.14 20.38
CA TYR A 206 -1.79 37.87 21.53
C TYR A 206 -1.84 36.94 22.74
N SER A 207 -1.50 37.44 23.93
CA SER A 207 -1.50 36.68 25.18
C SER A 207 -2.57 37.23 26.11
N PHE A 208 -3.40 36.33 26.65
CA PHE A 208 -4.42 36.65 27.65
C PHE A 208 -4.35 35.64 28.81
N PRO A 209 -4.76 36.04 30.03
CA PRO A 209 -4.88 35.12 31.16
C PRO A 209 -5.80 33.95 30.80
N ALA A 210 -5.35 32.71 31.01
CA ALA A 210 -6.19 31.55 30.77
C ALA A 210 -6.94 31.15 32.04
N ASN A 211 -8.23 30.83 31.91
CA ASN A 211 -8.99 30.17 32.95
C ASN A 211 -9.20 28.71 32.54
N MET A 212 -8.54 27.79 33.25
CA MET A 212 -8.36 26.39 32.82
C MET A 212 -7.71 26.32 31.43
N ASP A 213 -8.42 25.87 30.41
CA ASP A 213 -7.87 25.63 29.06
C ASP A 213 -8.20 26.74 28.06
N LEU A 214 -9.00 27.75 28.45
CA LEU A 214 -9.48 28.79 27.53
C LEU A 214 -8.95 30.18 27.95
N PRO A 215 -8.26 30.91 27.06
CA PRO A 215 -7.86 32.30 27.29
C PRO A 215 -9.08 33.21 27.51
N ASP A 216 -9.05 34.06 28.53
CA ASP A 216 -10.10 35.04 28.82
C ASP A 216 -9.94 36.27 27.90
N ILE A 217 -10.59 36.23 26.74
CA ILE A 217 -10.52 37.29 25.76
C ILE A 217 -11.43 38.46 26.19
N PRO A 218 -10.94 39.71 26.21
CA PRO A 218 -11.73 40.85 26.65
C PRO A 218 -12.93 41.10 25.74
N LYS A 219 -14.10 41.32 26.35
CA LYS A 219 -15.36 41.59 25.64
C LYS A 219 -15.24 42.82 24.72
N PRO A 220 -15.93 42.85 23.57
CA PRO A 220 -15.82 43.94 22.58
C PRO A 220 -16.08 45.34 23.14
N ASP A 221 -17.01 45.47 24.10
CA ASP A 221 -17.41 46.76 24.66
C ASP A 221 -16.41 47.34 25.66
N SER A 222 -15.55 46.49 26.22
CA SER A 222 -14.53 46.89 27.21
C SER A 222 -13.44 47.75 26.56
N THR A 223 -12.76 48.56 27.36
CA THR A 223 -11.63 49.37 26.88
C THR A 223 -10.52 48.49 26.29
N GLU A 224 -10.24 47.36 26.93
CA GLU A 224 -9.23 46.38 26.48
C GLU A 224 -9.66 45.68 25.18
N GLY A 225 -10.93 45.28 25.08
CA GLY A 225 -11.49 44.67 23.87
C GLY A 225 -11.44 45.61 22.66
N LYS A 226 -11.73 46.90 22.85
CA LYS A 226 -11.60 47.91 21.77
C LYS A 226 -10.17 48.06 21.28
N VAL A 227 -9.19 48.02 22.19
CA VAL A 227 -7.76 48.06 21.83
C VAL A 227 -7.37 46.80 21.06
N PHE A 228 -7.80 45.62 21.53
CA PHE A 228 -7.56 44.36 20.85
C PHE A 228 -8.16 44.34 19.44
N ILE A 229 -9.42 44.77 19.28
CA ILE A 229 -10.09 44.85 17.96
C ILE A 229 -9.35 45.84 17.03
N ASP A 230 -8.86 46.97 17.54
CA ASP A 230 -8.06 47.91 16.75
C ASP A 230 -6.72 47.30 16.31
N GLN A 231 -6.10 46.46 17.14
CA GLN A 231 -4.91 45.68 16.75
C GLN A 231 -5.23 44.66 15.66
N LEU A 232 -6.34 43.92 15.77
CA LEU A 232 -6.78 42.97 14.75
C LEU A 232 -7.02 43.66 13.40
N ARG A 233 -7.61 44.86 13.40
CA ARG A 233 -7.86 45.66 12.17
C ARG A 233 -6.59 46.17 11.49
N LYS A 234 -5.48 46.30 12.23
CA LYS A 234 -4.18 46.73 11.67
C LYS A 234 -3.46 45.59 10.94
N SER A 235 -3.78 44.34 11.27
CA SER A 235 -3.22 43.17 10.59
C SER A 235 -4.00 42.85 9.32
N ASP A 236 -3.29 42.46 8.27
CA ASP A 236 -3.87 41.94 7.03
C ASP A 236 -4.10 40.42 7.09
N LYS A 237 -3.71 39.76 8.18
CA LYS A 237 -3.80 38.31 8.33
C LYS A 237 -5.21 37.90 8.75
N SER A 238 -5.71 36.83 8.12
CA SER A 238 -7.03 36.24 8.38
C SER A 238 -7.08 35.39 9.65
N ARG A 239 -5.95 35.22 10.36
CA ARG A 239 -5.85 34.42 11.58
C ARG A 239 -4.92 35.09 12.60
N ALA A 240 -5.29 34.98 13.87
CA ALA A 240 -4.49 35.38 15.02
C ALA A 240 -4.34 34.20 15.97
N VAL A 241 -3.17 34.08 16.59
CA VAL A 241 -2.88 33.03 17.57
C VAL A 241 -3.01 33.64 18.95
N ILE A 242 -3.83 33.03 19.80
CA ILE A 242 -4.00 33.46 21.18
C ILE A 242 -3.30 32.45 22.10
N THR A 243 -2.38 32.96 22.90
CA THR A 243 -1.61 32.19 23.87
C THR A 243 -2.10 32.46 25.30
N ASP A 244 -1.76 31.57 26.22
CA ASP A 244 -1.84 31.86 27.65
C ASP A 244 -0.68 32.77 28.12
N GLU A 245 -0.56 32.93 29.44
CA GLU A 245 0.50 33.71 30.11
C GLU A 245 1.89 33.07 30.00
N GLU A 246 1.94 31.76 29.73
CA GLU A 246 3.18 30.97 29.57
C GLU A 246 3.69 31.02 28.12
N GLY A 247 2.88 31.57 27.20
CA GLY A 247 3.19 31.69 25.78
C GLY A 247 2.86 30.43 24.97
N GLU A 248 2.09 29.50 25.55
CA GLU A 248 1.58 28.33 24.82
C GLU A 248 0.34 28.72 24.02
N PRO A 249 0.26 28.38 22.71
CA PRO A 249 -0.93 28.63 21.91
C PRO A 249 -2.11 27.80 22.42
N ARG A 250 -3.25 28.43 22.68
CA ARG A 250 -4.46 27.75 23.16
C ARG A 250 -5.56 27.71 22.11
N ILE A 251 -5.72 28.80 21.36
CA ILE A 251 -6.76 28.94 20.32
C ILE A 251 -6.27 29.79 19.14
N VAL A 252 -6.88 29.57 17.99
CA VAL A 252 -6.66 30.34 16.75
C VAL A 252 -7.94 31.05 16.37
N LEU A 253 -7.91 32.37 16.35
CA LEU A 253 -9.04 33.22 15.97
C LEU A 253 -9.06 33.46 14.45
N LYS A 254 -10.18 33.18 13.78
CA LYS A 254 -10.46 33.63 12.41
C LYS A 254 -10.83 35.12 12.42
N THR A 255 -9.81 35.97 12.28
CA THR A 255 -9.95 37.43 12.44
C THR A 255 -10.92 38.05 11.44
N SER A 256 -10.89 37.59 10.18
CA SER A 256 -11.77 38.11 9.12
C SER A 256 -13.24 37.86 9.43
N ASP A 257 -13.58 36.66 9.89
CA ASP A 257 -14.96 36.27 10.19
C ASP A 257 -15.48 37.02 11.43
N TYR A 258 -14.64 37.11 12.47
CA TYR A 258 -14.96 37.83 13.70
C TYR A 258 -15.16 39.34 13.45
N LEU A 259 -14.23 40.00 12.74
CA LEU A 259 -14.33 41.42 12.43
C LEU A 259 -15.53 41.75 11.52
N PHE A 260 -15.86 40.84 10.60
CA PHE A 260 -17.06 40.94 9.79
C PHE A 260 -18.32 40.86 10.65
N ASN A 261 -18.42 39.86 11.55
CA ASN A 261 -19.56 39.70 12.44
C ASN A 261 -19.77 40.92 13.36
N LEU A 262 -18.69 41.45 13.95
CA LEU A 262 -18.72 42.66 14.77
C LEU A 262 -19.28 43.88 14.02
N SER A 263 -19.06 43.95 12.71
CA SER A 263 -19.52 45.06 11.88
C SER A 263 -21.00 44.95 11.49
N VAL A 264 -21.56 43.73 11.50
CA VAL A 264 -22.94 43.44 11.05
C VAL A 264 -23.92 43.31 12.23
N ASN A 265 -23.50 42.66 13.33
CA ASN A 265 -24.41 42.22 14.40
C ASN A 265 -24.23 42.97 15.75
N GLU A 266 -23.57 44.13 15.75
CA GLU A 266 -23.31 44.93 16.97
C GLU A 266 -22.74 44.13 18.16
N GLY A 267 -21.97 43.05 17.90
CA GLY A 267 -21.29 42.28 18.95
C GLY A 267 -22.14 41.25 19.71
N SER A 268 -23.24 40.76 19.14
CA SER A 268 -24.10 39.77 19.79
C SER A 268 -23.57 38.33 19.82
N SER A 269 -22.48 38.01 19.10
CA SER A 269 -21.93 36.65 18.99
C SER A 269 -20.71 36.48 19.91
N ASP A 270 -20.48 35.28 20.43
CA ASP A 270 -19.29 35.01 21.24
C ASP A 270 -18.04 34.98 20.34
N ILE A 271 -16.91 35.50 20.82
CA ILE A 271 -15.65 35.44 20.07
C ILE A 271 -15.15 34.00 19.93
N TYR A 272 -15.49 33.12 20.88
CA TYR A 272 -15.08 31.73 20.84
C TYR A 272 -15.72 30.95 19.68
N ASP A 273 -16.87 31.41 19.15
CA ASP A 273 -17.50 30.87 17.92
C ASP A 273 -16.61 31.02 16.67
N PHE A 274 -15.64 31.92 16.72
CA PHE A 274 -14.69 32.17 15.64
C PHE A 274 -13.29 31.60 15.95
N CYS A 275 -13.17 30.84 17.04
CA CYS A 275 -11.91 30.27 17.51
C CYS A 275 -11.85 28.76 17.22
N HIS A 276 -10.65 28.28 16.91
CA HIS A 276 -10.35 26.87 16.68
C HIS A 276 -9.28 26.40 17.67
N ARG A 277 -9.37 25.15 18.13
CA ARG A 277 -8.33 24.55 19.00
C ARG A 277 -7.26 23.95 18.11
N PRO A 278 -6.01 24.47 18.16
CA PRO A 278 -4.96 23.93 17.34
C PRO A 278 -4.48 22.59 17.88
N VAL A 279 -4.06 21.71 16.98
CA VAL A 279 -3.13 20.62 17.32
C VAL A 279 -1.73 21.23 17.44
N LEU A 280 -1.11 21.11 18.61
CA LEU A 280 0.21 21.68 18.88
C LEU A 280 1.29 20.66 18.58
N VAL A 281 2.26 21.05 17.76
CA VAL A 281 3.40 20.20 17.40
C VAL A 281 4.69 20.93 17.73
N GLY A 282 5.45 20.37 18.67
CA GLY A 282 6.79 20.85 19.05
C GLY A 282 7.94 20.01 18.49
N ASP A 283 7.66 18.85 17.90
CA ASP A 283 8.68 17.97 17.32
C ASP A 283 9.02 18.40 15.89
N SER A 284 10.29 18.70 15.64
CA SER A 284 10.81 19.09 14.32
C SER A 284 10.77 17.96 13.29
N ASN A 285 10.71 16.71 13.74
CA ASN A 285 10.64 15.53 12.89
C ASN A 285 9.21 15.05 12.61
N ALA A 286 8.20 15.71 13.18
CA ALA A 286 6.81 15.33 12.97
C ALA A 286 6.38 15.60 11.52
N THR A 287 5.59 14.68 10.97
CA THR A 287 5.20 14.68 9.56
C THR A 287 3.71 14.96 9.41
N LEU A 288 3.26 15.33 8.21
CA LEU A 288 1.85 15.60 7.98
C LEU A 288 0.97 14.39 8.31
N ASP A 289 1.44 13.17 8.04
CA ASP A 289 0.71 11.93 8.38
C ASP A 289 0.43 11.80 9.88
N THR A 290 1.42 12.10 10.73
CA THR A 290 1.27 12.01 12.19
C THR A 290 0.14 12.90 12.71
N VAL A 291 0.00 14.10 12.16
CA VAL A 291 -0.98 15.09 12.63
C VAL A 291 -2.33 14.92 11.97
N LEU A 292 -2.39 14.41 10.74
CA LEU A 292 -3.64 14.11 10.06
C LEU A 292 -4.55 13.19 10.88
N SER A 293 -3.96 12.27 11.65
CA SER A 293 -4.70 11.40 12.57
C SER A 293 -5.33 12.14 13.76
N GLU A 294 -4.84 13.34 14.08
CA GLU A 294 -5.32 14.17 15.19
C GLU A 294 -6.36 15.23 14.76
N PHE A 295 -6.58 15.41 13.45
CA PHE A 295 -7.68 16.23 12.96
C PHE A 295 -9.02 15.60 13.35
N VAL A 296 -9.74 16.27 14.25
CA VAL A 296 -11.09 15.85 14.65
C VAL A 296 -12.08 16.71 13.87
N VAL A 297 -12.78 16.08 12.92
CA VAL A 297 -13.94 16.67 12.25
C VAL A 297 -15.17 16.11 12.94
N GLU A 298 -15.73 16.82 13.91
CA GLU A 298 -16.99 16.42 14.54
C GLU A 298 -18.11 16.60 13.51
N ALA A 299 -18.68 15.49 13.06
CA ALA A 299 -19.64 15.45 11.96
C ALA A 299 -21.12 15.51 12.42
N ASP A 300 -21.42 15.64 13.71
CA ASP A 300 -22.78 15.54 14.23
C ASP A 300 -23.21 16.74 15.09
N ASP A 301 -24.13 17.52 14.52
CA ASP A 301 -25.26 18.26 15.11
C ASP A 301 -25.13 19.14 16.38
N ARG A 302 -25.40 20.44 16.16
CA ARG A 302 -26.46 21.27 16.82
C ARG A 302 -26.60 21.16 18.34
N GLU A 303 -25.74 21.86 19.09
CA GLU A 303 -26.08 22.69 20.29
C GLU A 303 -24.88 23.00 21.21
N ASP A 304 -23.67 22.51 20.95
CA ASP A 304 -22.49 22.85 21.76
C ASP A 304 -21.56 23.86 21.07
N ASP A 305 -20.88 24.70 21.85
CA ASP A 305 -19.89 25.70 21.39
C ASP A 305 -18.74 25.00 20.63
N ILE A 306 -18.88 24.87 19.30
CA ILE A 306 -18.03 24.00 18.47
C ILE A 306 -16.65 24.62 18.28
N ILE A 307 -15.67 24.11 19.02
CA ILE A 307 -14.25 24.41 18.78
C ILE A 307 -13.62 23.25 18.01
N ASP A 308 -13.56 23.36 16.68
CA ASP A 308 -12.98 22.34 15.80
C ASP A 308 -11.45 22.25 15.95
N ARG A 309 -10.90 21.04 15.76
CA ARG A 309 -9.46 20.78 15.58
C ARG A 309 -9.12 20.63 14.10
N ASP A 310 -9.16 21.74 13.37
CA ASP A 310 -8.89 21.83 11.92
C ASP A 310 -7.62 22.65 11.58
N VAL A 311 -6.86 23.03 12.61
CA VAL A 311 -5.63 23.82 12.49
C VAL A 311 -4.52 23.14 13.26
N VAL A 312 -3.32 23.12 12.68
CA VAL A 312 -2.08 22.68 13.33
C VAL A 312 -1.20 23.90 13.54
N ILE A 313 -0.63 24.02 14.73
CA ILE A 313 0.45 24.96 14.98
C ILE A 313 1.73 24.17 15.23
N TYR A 314 2.70 24.39 14.35
CA TYR A 314 4.08 24.04 14.64
C TYR A 314 4.67 25.16 15.50
N TRP A 315 4.99 24.85 16.76
CA TRP A 315 5.41 25.83 17.75
C TRP A 315 6.76 25.46 18.34
N THR A 316 7.82 26.06 17.79
CA THR A 316 9.17 25.94 18.32
C THR A 316 9.77 27.31 18.60
N ASN A 317 10.91 27.35 19.30
CA ASN A 317 11.62 28.60 19.58
C ASN A 317 12.16 29.26 18.30
N ASP A 318 12.54 28.44 17.30
CA ASP A 318 13.17 28.91 16.08
C ASP A 318 12.16 29.24 14.98
N GLU A 319 11.09 28.44 14.87
CA GLU A 319 10.09 28.58 13.81
C GLU A 319 8.67 28.33 14.32
N LYS A 320 7.74 29.18 13.86
CA LYS A 320 6.32 29.12 14.17
C LYS A 320 5.52 29.11 12.89
N ARG A 321 4.73 28.06 12.67
CA ARG A 321 3.91 27.88 11.48
C ARG A 321 2.49 27.47 11.83
N ILE A 322 1.57 27.87 10.97
CA ILE A 322 0.17 27.49 11.01
C ILE A 322 -0.18 26.72 9.73
N ILE A 323 -0.75 25.53 9.90
CA ILE A 323 -1.19 24.67 8.80
C ILE A 323 -2.68 24.45 8.97
N THR A 324 -3.41 24.64 7.88
CA THR A 324 -4.87 24.53 7.87
C THR A 324 -5.31 23.32 7.05
N GLY A 325 -6.55 22.87 7.24
CA GLY A 325 -7.13 21.84 6.37
C GLY A 325 -7.06 22.20 4.87
N ALA A 326 -7.09 23.49 4.51
CA ALA A 326 -6.96 23.95 3.13
C ALA A 326 -5.53 23.75 2.58
N ASP A 327 -4.50 23.90 3.40
CA ASP A 327 -3.11 23.66 3.00
C ASP A 327 -2.88 22.18 2.70
N ILE A 328 -3.38 21.31 3.60
CA ILE A 328 -3.31 19.84 3.44
C ILE A 328 -4.12 19.40 2.22
N LEU A 329 -5.33 19.90 2.04
CA LEU A 329 -6.14 19.59 0.87
C LEU A 329 -5.48 20.09 -0.42
N GLY A 330 -4.92 21.30 -0.41
CA GLY A 330 -4.17 21.84 -1.53
C GLY A 330 -2.95 21.00 -1.89
N ARG A 331 -2.32 20.37 -0.90
CA ARG A 331 -1.23 19.41 -1.08
C ARG A 331 -1.72 18.12 -1.73
N LEU A 332 -2.78 17.52 -1.19
CA LEU A 332 -3.38 16.29 -1.71
C LEU A 332 -3.90 16.43 -3.15
N LEU A 333 -4.37 17.63 -3.51
CA LEU A 333 -4.86 17.93 -4.86
C LEU A 333 -3.77 18.44 -5.82
N LYS A 334 -2.50 18.49 -5.40
CA LYS A 334 -1.40 18.99 -6.21
C LYS A 334 -1.21 18.15 -7.48
N GLY A 335 -1.32 18.79 -8.64
CA GLY A 335 -1.24 18.13 -9.94
C GLY A 335 -2.54 17.44 -10.39
N ILE A 336 -3.59 17.48 -9.57
CA ILE A 336 -4.94 17.00 -9.90
C ILE A 336 -5.84 18.20 -10.21
N ALA A 337 -5.91 19.15 -9.28
CA ALA A 337 -6.71 20.35 -9.45
C ALA A 337 -6.04 21.34 -10.43
N ARG A 338 -6.82 21.91 -11.33
CA ARG A 338 -6.37 22.99 -12.21
C ARG A 338 -6.16 24.24 -11.36
N ARG A 339 -4.92 24.74 -11.27
CA ARG A 339 -4.68 26.09 -10.78
C ARG A 339 -5.08 27.07 -11.87
N GLU A 340 -6.06 27.92 -11.60
CA GLU A 340 -6.21 29.15 -12.37
C GLU A 340 -4.93 29.96 -12.17
N LYS A 341 -4.29 30.40 -13.25
CA LYS A 341 -3.12 31.28 -13.15
C LYS A 341 -3.56 32.56 -12.46
N GLU A 342 -2.93 32.89 -11.33
CA GLU A 342 -3.02 34.23 -10.75
C GLU A 342 -2.75 35.24 -11.86
N HIS A 343 -3.74 36.10 -12.14
CA HIS A 343 -3.55 37.22 -13.04
C HIS A 343 -2.55 38.16 -12.35
N SER A 344 -1.30 38.16 -12.84
CA SER A 344 -0.27 39.13 -12.45
C SER A 344 -0.66 40.56 -12.82
#